data_AF-A0A285K3Q9-F1
#
_entry.id   AF-A0A285K3Q9-F1
#
_cell.length_a   1.000
_cell.length_b   1.000
_cell.length_c   1.000
_cell.angle_alpha   90.00
_cell.angle_beta   90.00
_cell.angle_gamma   90.00
#
_symmetry.space_group_name_H-M   'P 1'
#
loop_
_entity.id
_entity.type
_entity.pdbx_description
1 polymer ?
#
loop_
_entity_poly.entity_id
_entity_poly.type
_entity_poly.pdbx_seq_one_letter_code
_entity_poly.pdbx_strand_id
1 'polypeptide(L)'
;MVSPAHAGKLSIVIDDFGYRPQQENQVLALPNTISVAVLPNAPHAREMATKAHNSGHEVLIHLPMAPLSKQPLEKDTLRPEMSSDEIDRIVREAVSKVPYAVGLNNHMGSAMTSSLFGMQKVMQTLSHYNFYFLDSMTIGNSQSMRAAAGTNVKVIKRKVFLDDTQNEADIRTQFNRAIQIARRSGSAIAIGHPHPTTVRVLQQMVYNLPPDITLVRPSSLLNEPQVDTSTPNNAAPVRPTAPRNPFRGVKLCKPKQPQQPVYASRFFDVLSDSITHSTLVQYFQLQWQGWDKP
;
A
#
# COMPACT_ATOMS: atom_id res chain seq x y z
N MET A 1 4.23 -42.00 14.93
CA MET A 1 3.14 -41.74 13.98
C MET A 1 3.73 -40.93 12.84
N VAL A 2 3.69 -41.46 11.61
CA VAL A 2 4.15 -40.74 10.42
C VAL A 2 3.00 -39.80 10.04
N SER A 3 3.20 -38.49 10.21
CA SER A 3 2.27 -37.50 9.65
C SER A 3 2.20 -37.74 8.14
N PRO A 4 1.00 -37.76 7.51
CA PRO A 4 0.93 -37.86 6.07
C PRO A 4 1.78 -36.75 5.46
N ALA A 5 2.70 -37.10 4.57
CA ALA A 5 3.53 -36.14 3.87
C ALA A 5 2.63 -35.36 2.91
N HIS A 6 2.05 -34.26 3.39
CA HIS A 6 1.31 -33.36 2.53
C HIS A 6 2.31 -32.64 1.62
N ALA A 7 2.12 -32.78 0.30
CA ALA A 7 2.88 -32.03 -0.68
C ALA A 7 2.73 -30.53 -0.41
N GLY A 8 3.84 -29.79 -0.45
CA GLY A 8 3.84 -28.34 -0.28
C GLY A 8 3.10 -27.68 -1.43
N LYS A 9 2.15 -26.80 -1.12
CA LYS A 9 1.36 -26.10 -2.14
C LYS A 9 2.06 -24.82 -2.57
N LEU A 10 2.47 -24.73 -3.83
CA LEU A 10 2.99 -23.50 -4.40
C LEU A 10 1.89 -22.84 -5.24
N SER A 11 1.63 -21.56 -5.02
CA SER A 11 0.80 -20.76 -5.92
C SER A 11 1.65 -19.66 -6.55
N ILE A 12 1.43 -19.41 -7.84
CA ILE A 12 2.14 -18.40 -8.61
C ILE A 12 1.11 -17.47 -9.24
N VAL A 13 1.25 -16.18 -9.00
CA VAL A 13 0.45 -15.12 -9.61
C VAL A 13 1.35 -14.21 -10.42
N ILE A 14 0.93 -13.87 -11.64
CA ILE A 14 1.63 -12.93 -12.49
C ILE A 14 0.82 -11.63 -12.58
N ASP A 15 1.38 -10.57 -12.01
CA ASP A 15 0.81 -9.23 -11.91
C ASP A 15 0.98 -8.44 -13.22
N ASP A 16 0.45 -7.23 -13.27
CA ASP A 16 0.60 -6.26 -14.38
C ASP A 16 0.15 -6.73 -15.77
N PHE A 17 -0.86 -7.60 -15.85
CA PHE A 17 -1.47 -7.96 -17.14
C PHE A 17 -2.24 -6.79 -17.75
N GLY A 18 -2.17 -6.69 -19.08
CA GLY A 18 -2.93 -5.77 -19.93
C GLY A 18 -2.06 -4.79 -20.73
N TYR A 19 -0.73 -4.85 -20.60
CA TYR A 19 0.21 -3.95 -21.29
C TYR A 19 1.17 -4.67 -22.24
N ARG A 20 1.38 -5.98 -22.07
CA ARG A 20 2.41 -6.75 -22.78
C ARG A 20 1.83 -8.03 -23.39
N PRO A 21 0.92 -7.93 -24.40
CA PRO A 21 0.25 -9.10 -24.94
C PRO A 21 1.19 -10.23 -25.38
N GLN A 22 2.39 -9.91 -25.91
CA GLN A 22 3.35 -10.94 -26.32
C GLN A 22 3.80 -11.82 -25.14
N GLN A 23 4.26 -11.21 -24.04
CA GLN A 23 4.72 -11.95 -22.85
C GLN A 23 3.55 -12.54 -22.06
N GLU A 24 2.43 -11.83 -21.99
CA GLU A 24 1.20 -12.30 -21.33
C GLU A 24 0.67 -13.57 -22.00
N ASN A 25 0.62 -13.62 -23.34
CA ASN A 25 0.21 -14.85 -24.05
C ASN A 25 1.18 -16.02 -23.81
N GLN A 26 2.47 -15.76 -23.56
CA GLN A 26 3.41 -16.81 -23.16
C GLN A 26 3.13 -17.34 -21.74
N VAL A 27 2.70 -16.47 -20.83
CA VAL A 27 2.23 -16.88 -19.49
C VAL A 27 0.93 -17.68 -19.60
N LEU A 28 0.00 -17.28 -20.46
CA LEU A 28 -1.26 -18.01 -20.69
C LEU A 28 -1.08 -19.36 -21.40
N ALA A 29 0.13 -19.67 -21.88
CA ALA A 29 0.49 -21.00 -22.40
C ALA A 29 1.09 -21.93 -21.31
N LEU A 30 1.38 -21.40 -20.12
CA LEU A 30 1.81 -22.20 -18.96
C LEU A 30 0.63 -22.93 -18.32
N PRO A 31 0.85 -23.86 -17.37
CA PRO A 31 -0.24 -24.56 -16.71
C PRO A 31 -1.27 -23.59 -16.11
N ASN A 32 -2.56 -23.90 -16.28
CA ASN A 32 -3.69 -23.07 -15.85
C ASN A 32 -3.84 -22.91 -14.32
N THR A 33 -2.94 -23.52 -13.55
CA THR A 33 -2.75 -23.29 -12.12
C THR A 33 -1.96 -22.01 -11.84
N ILE A 34 -1.22 -21.47 -12.81
CA ILE A 34 -0.67 -20.11 -12.72
C ILE A 34 -1.82 -19.13 -12.88
N SER A 35 -1.92 -18.17 -11.98
CA SER A 35 -2.99 -17.18 -11.97
C SER A 35 -2.47 -15.82 -12.44
N VAL A 36 -3.36 -14.94 -12.87
CA VAL A 36 -2.98 -13.64 -13.43
C VAL A 36 -3.73 -12.52 -12.74
N ALA A 37 -3.07 -11.39 -12.51
CA ALA A 37 -3.69 -10.19 -11.98
C ALA A 37 -3.63 -9.07 -13.03
N VAL A 38 -4.80 -8.56 -13.41
CA VAL A 38 -4.99 -7.66 -14.56
C VAL A 38 -5.23 -6.24 -14.10
N LEU A 39 -4.46 -5.28 -14.62
CA LEU A 39 -4.64 -3.86 -14.36
C LEU A 39 -5.91 -3.37 -15.08
N PRO A 40 -6.93 -2.83 -14.39
CA PRO A 40 -8.23 -2.55 -14.99
C PRO A 40 -8.19 -1.44 -16.05
N ASN A 41 -7.27 -0.49 -15.92
CA ASN A 41 -7.12 0.63 -16.83
C ASN A 41 -6.06 0.37 -17.93
N ALA A 42 -5.52 -0.84 -18.02
CA ALA A 42 -4.58 -1.20 -19.07
C ALA A 42 -5.27 -1.35 -20.44
N PRO A 43 -4.60 -1.03 -21.57
CA PRO A 43 -5.20 -1.05 -22.90
C PRO A 43 -5.84 -2.40 -23.29
N HIS A 44 -5.25 -3.51 -22.85
CA HIS A 44 -5.72 -4.86 -23.16
C HIS A 44 -6.39 -5.57 -21.98
N ALA A 45 -6.79 -4.85 -20.92
CA ALA A 45 -7.29 -5.44 -19.68
C ALA A 45 -8.42 -6.48 -19.91
N ARG A 46 -9.49 -6.06 -20.59
CA ARG A 46 -10.65 -6.92 -20.86
C ARG A 46 -10.31 -8.11 -21.76
N GLU A 47 -9.48 -7.87 -22.77
CA GLU A 47 -9.02 -8.90 -23.71
C GLU A 47 -8.22 -9.98 -22.97
N MET A 48 -7.22 -9.57 -22.18
CA MET A 48 -6.35 -10.48 -21.45
C MET A 48 -7.10 -11.22 -20.33
N ALA A 49 -7.99 -10.55 -19.59
CA ALA A 49 -8.84 -11.21 -18.60
C ALA A 49 -9.72 -12.30 -19.22
N THR A 50 -10.33 -12.00 -20.38
CA THR A 50 -11.18 -12.98 -21.10
C THR A 50 -10.35 -14.15 -21.63
N LYS A 51 -9.17 -13.89 -22.22
CA LYS A 51 -8.27 -14.95 -22.68
C LYS A 51 -7.79 -15.83 -21.53
N ALA A 52 -7.37 -15.23 -20.41
CA ALA A 52 -6.93 -15.96 -19.23
C ALA A 52 -8.03 -16.89 -18.70
N HIS A 53 -9.24 -16.37 -18.54
CA HIS A 53 -10.40 -17.16 -18.11
C HIS A 53 -10.71 -18.32 -19.06
N ASN A 54 -10.75 -18.06 -20.37
CA ASN A 54 -11.04 -19.08 -21.38
C ASN A 54 -9.97 -20.19 -21.43
N SER A 55 -8.71 -19.85 -21.13
CA SER A 55 -7.62 -20.83 -20.97
C SER A 55 -7.61 -21.51 -19.59
N GLY A 56 -8.57 -21.18 -18.72
CA GLY A 56 -8.75 -21.79 -17.40
C GLY A 56 -7.85 -21.23 -16.30
N HIS A 57 -7.18 -20.09 -16.52
CA HIS A 57 -6.43 -19.41 -15.46
C HIS A 57 -7.38 -18.70 -14.50
N GLU A 58 -6.99 -18.62 -13.24
CA GLU A 58 -7.68 -17.76 -12.27
C GLU A 58 -7.28 -16.30 -12.49
N VAL A 59 -8.28 -15.42 -12.50
CA VAL A 59 -8.12 -13.99 -12.81
C VAL A 59 -8.36 -13.17 -11.55
N LEU A 60 -7.47 -12.21 -11.31
CA LEU A 60 -7.62 -11.20 -10.27
C LEU A 60 -7.62 -9.80 -10.87
N ILE A 61 -8.28 -8.89 -10.19
CA ILE A 61 -8.10 -7.46 -10.44
C ILE A 61 -6.79 -7.04 -9.77
N HIS A 62 -5.84 -6.53 -10.54
CA HIS A 62 -4.66 -5.87 -10.01
C HIS A 62 -4.96 -4.37 -9.87
N LEU A 63 -5.41 -3.92 -8.71
CA LEU A 63 -5.92 -2.56 -8.56
C LEU A 63 -4.82 -1.60 -8.06
N PRO A 64 -4.54 -0.49 -8.76
CA PRO A 64 -3.64 0.56 -8.29
C PRO A 64 -4.00 1.07 -6.90
N MET A 65 -3.01 1.08 -6.01
CA MET A 65 -3.13 1.60 -4.65
C MET A 65 -1.95 2.51 -4.34
N ALA A 66 -2.20 3.58 -3.58
CA ALA A 66 -1.20 4.59 -3.29
C ALA A 66 0.03 4.01 -2.56
N PRO A 67 1.25 4.24 -3.05
CA PRO A 67 2.47 3.95 -2.33
C PRO A 67 2.82 5.09 -1.36
N LEU A 68 3.76 4.82 -0.43
CA LEU A 68 4.37 5.85 0.41
C LEU A 68 5.32 6.78 -0.38
N SER A 69 5.85 6.31 -1.51
CA SER A 69 6.67 7.13 -2.41
C SER A 69 5.82 8.17 -3.14
N LYS A 70 6.44 9.31 -3.50
CA LYS A 70 5.76 10.43 -4.19
C LYS A 70 5.78 10.28 -5.72
N GLN A 71 5.62 9.07 -6.22
CA GLN A 71 5.61 8.84 -7.67
C GLN A 71 4.25 9.19 -8.29
N PRO A 72 4.21 9.45 -9.61
CA PRO A 72 2.95 9.64 -10.31
C PRO A 72 2.02 8.44 -10.09
N LEU A 73 0.75 8.73 -9.80
CA LEU A 73 -0.27 7.71 -9.58
C LEU A 73 -0.99 7.40 -10.89
N GLU A 74 -1.27 6.12 -11.10
CA GLU A 74 -2.14 5.68 -12.18
C GLU A 74 -3.58 6.15 -11.98
N LYS A 75 -4.35 6.13 -13.06
CA LYS A 75 -5.78 6.45 -13.00
C LYS A 75 -6.49 5.49 -12.06
N ASP A 76 -7.44 6.02 -11.27
CA ASP A 76 -8.25 5.28 -10.31
C ASP A 76 -7.42 4.57 -9.21
N THR A 77 -6.24 5.11 -8.88
CA THR A 77 -5.45 4.67 -7.73
C THR A 77 -6.18 4.92 -6.41
N LEU A 78 -6.44 3.86 -5.64
CA LEU A 78 -7.05 3.98 -4.31
C LEU A 78 -6.11 4.66 -3.32
N ARG A 79 -6.66 5.62 -2.55
CA ARG A 79 -5.90 6.38 -1.53
C ARG A 79 -6.58 6.29 -0.16
N PRO A 80 -5.82 6.29 0.95
CA PRO A 80 -6.37 6.18 2.31
C PRO A 80 -7.49 7.17 2.65
N GLU A 81 -7.38 8.40 2.15
CA GLU A 81 -8.26 9.52 2.44
C GLU A 81 -9.57 9.53 1.63
N MET A 82 -9.74 8.62 0.66
CA MET A 82 -10.95 8.54 -0.14
C MET A 82 -12.19 8.23 0.72
N SER A 83 -13.35 8.74 0.29
CA SER A 83 -14.64 8.33 0.83
C SER A 83 -14.97 6.88 0.42
N SER A 84 -15.90 6.25 1.13
CA SER A 84 -16.39 4.91 0.75
C SER A 84 -17.00 4.92 -0.64
N ASP A 85 -17.80 5.96 -0.97
CA ASP A 85 -18.44 6.09 -2.29
C ASP A 85 -17.44 6.13 -3.45
N GLU A 86 -16.29 6.79 -3.26
CA GLU A 86 -15.26 6.86 -4.30
C GLU A 86 -14.52 5.53 -4.44
N ILE A 87 -14.24 4.83 -3.33
CA ILE A 87 -13.68 3.48 -3.35
C ILE A 87 -14.67 2.52 -4.05
N ASP A 88 -15.95 2.58 -3.71
CA ASP A 88 -17.02 1.78 -4.33
C ASP A 88 -17.12 2.02 -5.82
N ARG A 89 -17.08 3.29 -6.25
CA ARG A 89 -17.09 3.67 -7.67
C ARG A 89 -15.90 3.03 -8.40
N ILE A 90 -14.69 3.19 -7.87
CA ILE A 90 -13.46 2.68 -8.49
C ILE A 90 -13.50 1.14 -8.57
N VAL A 91 -13.86 0.45 -7.49
CA VAL A 91 -13.90 -1.02 -7.47
C VAL A 91 -14.97 -1.53 -8.44
N ARG A 92 -16.16 -0.93 -8.48
CA ARG A 92 -17.21 -1.29 -9.43
C ARG A 92 -16.76 -1.14 -10.88
N GLU A 93 -16.04 -0.06 -11.20
CA GLU A 93 -15.45 0.13 -12.53
C GLU A 93 -14.35 -0.88 -12.84
N ALA A 94 -13.53 -1.24 -11.85
CA ALA A 94 -12.50 -2.26 -12.05
C ALA A 94 -13.12 -3.64 -12.33
N VAL A 95 -14.19 -4.02 -11.61
CA VAL A 95 -14.94 -5.25 -11.83
C VAL A 95 -15.53 -5.32 -13.24
N SER A 96 -16.05 -4.21 -13.77
CA SER A 96 -16.61 -4.20 -15.12
C SER A 96 -15.55 -4.28 -16.23
N LYS A 97 -14.35 -3.74 -15.97
CA LYS A 97 -13.20 -3.75 -16.89
C LYS A 97 -12.45 -5.09 -16.91
N VAL A 98 -12.43 -5.81 -15.78
CA VAL A 98 -11.75 -7.11 -15.61
C VAL A 98 -12.80 -8.21 -15.35
N PRO A 99 -13.46 -8.72 -16.40
CA PRO A 99 -14.45 -9.77 -16.24
C PRO A 99 -13.81 -11.06 -15.69
N TYR A 100 -14.65 -11.91 -15.09
CA TYR A 100 -14.27 -13.22 -14.52
C TYR A 100 -13.30 -13.18 -13.33
N ALA A 101 -12.96 -11.99 -12.82
CA ALA A 101 -12.16 -11.88 -11.62
C ALA A 101 -12.85 -12.54 -10.43
N VAL A 102 -12.07 -13.25 -9.61
CA VAL A 102 -12.55 -13.92 -8.37
C VAL A 102 -11.97 -13.30 -7.10
N GLY A 103 -11.13 -12.29 -7.26
CA GLY A 103 -10.43 -11.63 -6.18
C GLY A 103 -9.74 -10.35 -6.62
N LEU A 104 -9.23 -9.62 -5.64
CA LEU A 104 -8.48 -8.38 -5.85
C LEU A 104 -7.08 -8.52 -5.27
N ASN A 105 -6.10 -8.01 -6.01
CA ASN A 105 -4.71 -7.92 -5.63
C ASN A 105 -4.25 -6.46 -5.74
N ASN A 106 -3.42 -5.98 -4.81
CA ASN A 106 -2.95 -4.60 -4.83
C ASN A 106 -1.72 -4.41 -5.73
N HIS A 107 -1.83 -3.48 -6.69
CA HIS A 107 -0.67 -2.91 -7.38
C HIS A 107 -0.08 -1.82 -6.50
N MET A 108 1.19 -1.97 -6.11
CA MET A 108 1.86 -1.10 -5.14
C MET A 108 1.10 -1.04 -3.79
N GLY A 109 0.67 0.12 -3.33
CA GLY A 109 -0.24 0.24 -2.19
C GLY A 109 0.38 0.34 -0.80
N SER A 110 1.67 0.62 -0.63
CA SER A 110 2.28 0.69 0.70
C SER A 110 1.63 1.75 1.62
N ALA A 111 1.10 2.85 1.09
CA ALA A 111 0.33 3.82 1.88
C ALA A 111 -1.11 3.35 2.12
N MET A 112 -1.76 2.78 1.10
CA MET A 112 -3.13 2.28 1.22
C MET A 112 -3.23 1.11 2.19
N THR A 113 -2.42 0.09 2.01
CA THR A 113 -2.43 -1.15 2.80
C THR A 113 -1.97 -0.94 4.24
N SER A 114 -1.18 0.10 4.54
CA SER A 114 -0.83 0.46 5.92
C SER A 114 -1.92 1.26 6.64
N SER A 115 -2.94 1.75 5.94
CA SER A 115 -4.09 2.45 6.52
C SER A 115 -5.21 1.48 6.89
N LEU A 116 -5.44 1.27 8.19
CA LEU A 116 -6.55 0.43 8.66
C LEU A 116 -7.90 0.95 8.17
N PHE A 117 -8.17 2.25 8.34
CA PHE A 117 -9.45 2.85 7.92
C PHE A 117 -9.65 2.81 6.40
N GLY A 118 -8.58 3.04 5.62
CA GLY A 118 -8.64 2.93 4.17
C GLY A 118 -8.96 1.51 3.73
N MET A 119 -8.24 0.52 4.28
CA MET A 119 -8.47 -0.88 3.96
C MET A 119 -9.82 -1.40 4.47
N GLN A 120 -10.35 -0.90 5.59
CA GLN A 120 -11.69 -1.30 6.06
C GLN A 120 -12.76 -0.93 5.04
N LYS A 121 -12.69 0.27 4.45
CA LYS A 121 -13.60 0.66 3.37
C LYS A 121 -13.45 -0.27 2.16
N VAL A 122 -12.22 -0.57 1.75
CA VAL A 122 -11.96 -1.53 0.65
C VAL A 122 -12.57 -2.91 0.94
N MET A 123 -12.36 -3.44 2.15
CA MET A 123 -12.89 -4.77 2.53
C MET A 123 -14.42 -4.77 2.63
N GLN A 124 -15.03 -3.66 3.04
CA GLN A 124 -16.49 -3.48 3.00
C GLN A 124 -16.98 -3.50 1.54
N THR A 125 -16.38 -2.72 0.65
CA THR A 125 -16.71 -2.73 -0.79
C THR A 125 -16.58 -4.14 -1.38
N LEU A 126 -15.48 -4.82 -1.12
CA LEU A 126 -15.20 -6.17 -1.64
C LEU A 126 -16.16 -7.23 -1.13
N SER A 127 -16.77 -7.03 0.06
CA SER A 127 -17.72 -7.97 0.64
C SER A 127 -18.96 -8.19 -0.23
N HIS A 128 -19.27 -7.23 -1.11
CA HIS A 128 -20.38 -7.29 -2.07
C HIS A 128 -20.07 -8.14 -3.31
N TYR A 129 -18.82 -8.50 -3.57
CA TYR A 129 -18.39 -9.17 -4.82
C TYR A 129 -17.96 -10.64 -4.62
N ASN A 130 -18.11 -11.19 -3.41
CA ASN A 130 -17.59 -12.53 -3.05
C ASN A 130 -16.11 -12.72 -3.43
N PHE A 131 -15.34 -11.64 -3.34
CA PHE A 131 -13.92 -11.63 -3.67
C PHE A 131 -13.08 -11.96 -2.44
N TYR A 132 -11.95 -12.63 -2.67
CA TYR A 132 -10.85 -12.61 -1.72
C TYR A 132 -9.89 -11.46 -2.04
N PHE A 133 -9.07 -11.08 -1.07
CA PHE A 133 -7.99 -10.11 -1.23
C PHE A 133 -6.64 -10.81 -1.14
N LEU A 134 -5.84 -10.74 -2.19
CA LEU A 134 -4.43 -11.13 -2.19
C LEU A 134 -3.59 -9.90 -1.88
N ASP A 135 -2.95 -9.90 -0.72
CA ASP A 135 -2.00 -8.84 -0.34
C ASP A 135 -0.63 -9.12 -0.96
N SER A 136 -0.17 -8.22 -1.84
CA SER A 136 1.18 -8.27 -2.42
C SER A 136 2.29 -7.98 -1.40
N MET A 137 1.95 -7.60 -0.16
CA MET A 137 2.88 -7.34 0.93
C MET A 137 3.97 -6.34 0.53
N THR A 138 3.54 -5.21 -0.04
CA THR A 138 4.42 -4.08 -0.42
C THR A 138 4.89 -3.26 0.78
N ILE A 139 4.31 -3.51 1.95
CA ILE A 139 4.75 -3.02 3.25
C ILE A 139 4.56 -4.11 4.33
N GLY A 140 5.50 -4.22 5.26
CA GLY A 140 5.49 -5.29 6.27
C GLY A 140 4.33 -5.21 7.28
N ASN A 141 3.87 -3.99 7.59
CA ASN A 141 2.79 -3.72 8.56
C ASN A 141 1.43 -3.54 7.89
N SER A 142 1.18 -4.19 6.75
CA SER A 142 -0.12 -4.16 6.09
C SER A 142 -1.26 -4.50 7.06
N GLN A 143 -2.36 -3.76 6.96
CA GLN A 143 -3.56 -3.86 7.78
C GLN A 143 -4.65 -4.70 7.11
N SER A 144 -4.38 -5.31 5.95
CA SER A 144 -5.37 -6.06 5.15
C SER A 144 -6.14 -7.11 5.96
N MET A 145 -5.46 -7.94 6.76
CA MET A 145 -6.09 -8.95 7.62
C MET A 145 -6.98 -8.33 8.69
N ARG A 146 -6.48 -7.32 9.41
CA ARG A 146 -7.27 -6.61 10.43
C ARG A 146 -8.47 -5.88 9.83
N ALA A 147 -8.31 -5.31 8.64
CA ALA A 147 -9.38 -4.61 7.95
C ALA A 147 -10.49 -5.54 7.44
N ALA A 148 -10.15 -6.79 7.13
CA ALA A 148 -11.13 -7.81 6.73
C ALA A 148 -11.91 -8.40 7.91
N ALA A 149 -11.51 -8.10 9.15
CA ALA A 149 -12.24 -8.57 10.33
C ALA A 149 -13.68 -8.02 10.32
N GLY A 150 -14.65 -8.93 10.46
CA GLY A 150 -16.07 -8.59 10.41
C GLY A 150 -16.67 -8.55 8.99
N THR A 151 -15.90 -8.85 7.95
CA THR A 151 -16.42 -9.09 6.59
C THR A 151 -16.28 -10.56 6.20
N ASN A 152 -16.86 -10.94 5.06
CA ASN A 152 -16.68 -12.26 4.45
C ASN A 152 -15.40 -12.36 3.58
N VAL A 153 -14.63 -11.27 3.44
CA VAL A 153 -13.46 -11.21 2.57
C VAL A 153 -12.31 -12.00 3.19
N LYS A 154 -11.88 -13.05 2.49
CA LYS A 154 -10.68 -13.80 2.88
C LYS A 154 -9.44 -13.06 2.42
N VAL A 155 -8.40 -13.06 3.26
CA VAL A 155 -7.11 -12.44 2.93
C VAL A 155 -6.05 -13.53 2.85
N ILE A 156 -5.30 -13.53 1.75
CA ILE A 156 -4.10 -14.35 1.57
C ILE A 156 -2.92 -13.43 1.25
N LYS A 157 -1.70 -13.84 1.61
CA LYS A 157 -0.51 -12.98 1.52
C LYS A 157 0.56 -13.60 0.65
N ARG A 158 1.18 -12.77 -0.19
CA ARG A 158 2.45 -13.12 -0.85
C ARG A 158 3.53 -13.49 0.17
N LYS A 159 4.32 -14.52 -0.14
CA LYS A 159 5.53 -14.89 0.61
C LYS A 159 6.82 -14.58 -0.14
N VAL A 160 6.81 -14.63 -1.47
CA VAL A 160 7.99 -14.41 -2.31
C VAL A 160 7.66 -13.53 -3.49
N PHE A 161 8.54 -12.58 -3.81
CA PHE A 161 8.50 -11.82 -5.05
C PHE A 161 9.57 -12.40 -5.96
N LEU A 162 9.19 -12.81 -7.17
CA LEU A 162 10.05 -13.59 -8.04
C LEU A 162 11.09 -12.72 -8.73
N ASP A 163 10.72 -11.51 -9.12
CA ASP A 163 11.47 -10.71 -10.09
C ASP A 163 11.71 -9.27 -9.64
N ASP A 164 12.08 -9.10 -8.36
CA ASP A 164 12.64 -7.84 -7.83
C ASP A 164 13.80 -7.31 -8.70
N THR A 165 14.54 -8.23 -9.33
CA THR A 165 15.55 -7.94 -10.35
C THR A 165 15.18 -8.63 -11.66
N GLN A 166 15.50 -8.00 -12.79
CA GLN A 166 15.36 -8.62 -14.12
C GLN A 166 16.57 -9.51 -14.46
N ASN A 167 16.99 -10.35 -13.51
CA ASN A 167 18.08 -11.30 -13.67
C ASN A 167 17.55 -12.74 -13.49
N GLU A 168 17.76 -13.61 -14.47
CA GLU A 168 17.22 -14.97 -14.41
C GLU A 168 17.78 -15.82 -13.25
N ALA A 169 19.03 -15.61 -12.83
CA ALA A 169 19.62 -16.36 -11.71
C ALA A 169 18.98 -15.96 -10.37
N ASP A 170 18.69 -14.67 -10.19
CA ASP A 170 17.99 -14.16 -9.01
C ASP A 170 16.54 -14.68 -9.00
N ILE A 171 15.86 -14.67 -10.15
CA ILE A 171 14.49 -15.19 -10.27
C ILE A 171 14.45 -16.69 -9.95
N ARG A 172 15.42 -17.49 -10.43
CA ARG A 172 15.54 -18.92 -10.07
C ARG A 172 15.76 -19.09 -8.57
N THR A 173 16.56 -18.23 -7.95
CA THR A 173 16.81 -18.25 -6.51
C THR A 173 15.52 -17.99 -5.73
N GLN A 174 14.74 -16.99 -6.14
CA GLN A 174 13.45 -16.67 -5.53
C GLN A 174 12.41 -17.77 -5.75
N PHE A 175 12.35 -18.37 -6.94
CA PHE A 175 11.47 -19.51 -7.22
C PHE A 175 11.80 -20.70 -6.29
N ASN A 176 13.08 -21.06 -6.16
CA ASN A 176 13.52 -22.10 -5.23
C ASN A 176 13.23 -21.76 -3.77
N ARG A 177 13.35 -20.48 -3.39
CA ARG A 177 12.94 -20.00 -2.07
C ARG A 177 11.44 -20.20 -1.84
N ALA A 178 10.58 -19.94 -2.83
CA ALA A 178 9.15 -20.16 -2.73
C ALA A 178 8.82 -21.65 -2.50
N ILE A 179 9.49 -22.55 -3.23
CA ILE A 179 9.41 -24.01 -3.00
C ILE A 179 9.79 -24.35 -1.56
N GLN A 180 10.91 -23.83 -1.05
CA GLN A 180 11.35 -24.12 0.31
C GLN A 180 10.39 -23.60 1.38
N ILE A 181 9.74 -22.46 1.14
CA ILE A 181 8.71 -21.93 2.05
C ILE A 181 7.47 -22.81 2.01
N ALA A 182 7.03 -23.25 0.83
CA ALA A 182 5.88 -24.15 0.67
C ALA A 182 6.10 -25.47 1.41
N ARG A 183 7.30 -26.06 1.33
CA ARG A 183 7.67 -27.26 2.11
C ARG A 183 7.58 -27.05 3.61
N ARG A 184 8.13 -25.93 4.09
CA ARG A 184 8.22 -25.65 5.53
C ARG A 184 6.89 -25.23 6.15
N SER A 185 6.05 -24.54 5.38
CA SER A 185 4.85 -23.85 5.88
C SER A 185 3.56 -24.46 5.36
N GLY A 186 3.62 -25.57 4.61
CA GLY A 186 2.50 -26.18 3.90
C GLY A 186 2.12 -25.47 2.60
N SER A 187 2.26 -24.13 2.52
CA SER A 187 1.98 -23.36 1.32
C SER A 187 2.85 -22.11 1.14
N ALA A 188 2.98 -21.63 -0.09
CA ALA A 188 3.57 -20.33 -0.42
C ALA A 188 2.91 -19.72 -1.65
N ILE A 189 2.69 -18.41 -1.61
CA ILE A 189 2.31 -17.61 -2.78
C ILE A 189 3.53 -16.83 -3.25
N ALA A 190 3.90 -17.03 -4.52
CA ALA A 190 4.91 -16.26 -5.21
C ALA A 190 4.24 -15.34 -6.24
N ILE A 191 4.70 -14.10 -6.32
CA ILE A 191 4.22 -13.11 -7.29
C ILE A 191 5.39 -12.70 -8.19
N GLY A 192 5.14 -12.55 -9.48
CA GLY A 192 6.07 -11.90 -10.42
C GLY A 192 5.31 -11.16 -11.50
N HIS A 193 6.00 -10.75 -12.56
CA HIS A 193 5.42 -9.96 -13.66
C HIS A 193 5.74 -10.59 -15.02
N PRO A 194 5.05 -10.20 -16.11
CA PRO A 194 5.28 -10.74 -17.46
C PRO A 194 6.55 -10.13 -18.10
N HIS A 195 7.65 -10.08 -17.35
CA HIS A 195 8.96 -9.73 -17.89
C HIS A 195 9.54 -10.90 -18.69
N PRO A 196 10.26 -10.66 -19.80
CA PRO A 196 10.86 -11.72 -20.61
C PRO A 196 11.78 -12.66 -19.82
N THR A 197 12.46 -12.18 -18.78
CA THR A 197 13.30 -12.99 -17.89
C THR A 197 12.45 -13.89 -16.99
N THR A 198 11.39 -13.35 -16.40
CA THR A 198 10.45 -14.09 -15.54
C THR A 198 9.77 -15.21 -16.31
N VAL A 199 9.22 -14.90 -17.49
CA VAL A 199 8.55 -15.89 -18.35
C VAL A 199 9.48 -17.04 -18.72
N ARG A 200 10.74 -16.74 -19.11
CA ARG A 200 11.74 -17.78 -19.43
C ARG A 200 12.04 -18.69 -18.25
N VAL A 201 12.20 -18.13 -17.04
CA VAL A 201 12.43 -18.94 -15.84
C VAL A 201 11.21 -19.79 -15.50
N LEU A 202 10.00 -19.23 -15.58
CA LEU A 202 8.76 -19.98 -15.34
C LEU A 202 8.63 -21.16 -16.31
N GLN A 203 8.83 -20.94 -17.62
CA GLN A 203 8.80 -22.00 -18.63
C GLN A 203 9.78 -23.15 -18.34
N GLN A 204 10.92 -22.85 -17.70
CA GLN A 204 11.89 -23.87 -17.32
C GLN A 204 11.52 -24.59 -16.02
N MET A 205 10.98 -23.87 -15.04
CA MET A 205 10.85 -24.39 -13.67
C MET A 205 9.48 -25.01 -13.37
N VAL A 206 8.38 -24.50 -13.93
CA VAL A 206 7.02 -24.95 -13.54
C VAL A 206 6.72 -26.39 -13.98
N TYR A 207 7.36 -26.87 -15.04
CA TYR A 207 7.24 -28.26 -15.50
C TYR A 207 8.22 -29.22 -14.81
N ASN A 208 9.20 -28.69 -14.07
CA ASN A 208 10.24 -29.44 -13.38
C ASN A 208 10.11 -29.28 -11.86
N LEU A 209 8.88 -29.17 -11.37
CA LEU A 209 8.62 -29.07 -9.93
C LEU A 209 9.02 -30.37 -9.23
N PRO A 210 9.59 -30.28 -8.01
CA PRO A 210 9.83 -31.46 -7.19
C PRO A 210 8.53 -32.25 -6.94
N PRO A 211 8.60 -33.59 -6.81
CA PRO A 211 7.40 -34.45 -6.66
C PRO A 211 6.62 -34.17 -5.36
N ASP A 212 7.25 -33.53 -4.37
CA ASP A 212 6.64 -33.12 -3.11
C ASP A 212 6.03 -31.71 -3.16
N ILE A 213 5.98 -31.07 -4.33
CA ILE A 213 5.35 -29.77 -4.54
C ILE A 213 4.20 -29.88 -5.52
N THR A 214 3.06 -29.29 -5.17
CA THR A 214 1.90 -29.17 -6.05
C THR A 214 1.65 -27.71 -6.39
N LEU A 215 1.57 -27.40 -7.68
CA LEU A 215 1.17 -26.08 -8.15
C LEU A 215 -0.36 -25.92 -8.02
N VAL A 216 -0.83 -24.86 -7.38
CA VAL A 216 -2.25 -24.60 -7.11
C VAL A 216 -2.63 -23.14 -7.38
N ARG A 217 -3.91 -22.90 -7.63
CA ARG A 217 -4.47 -21.55 -7.70
C ARG A 217 -4.48 -20.87 -6.31
N PRO A 218 -4.39 -19.54 -6.23
CA PRO A 218 -4.47 -18.81 -4.97
C PRO A 218 -5.76 -19.08 -4.19
N SER A 219 -6.90 -19.24 -4.87
CA SER A 219 -8.18 -19.60 -4.23
C SER A 219 -8.15 -20.93 -3.45
N SER A 220 -7.27 -21.86 -3.82
CA SER A 220 -7.07 -23.11 -3.07
C SER A 220 -6.40 -22.90 -1.71
N LEU A 221 -5.89 -21.70 -1.43
CA LEU A 221 -5.15 -21.34 -0.22
C LEU A 221 -5.95 -20.45 0.75
N LEU A 222 -7.23 -20.16 0.47
CA LEU A 222 -8.04 -19.23 1.28
C LEU A 222 -8.28 -19.68 2.73
N ASN A 223 -8.15 -20.98 3.00
CA ASN A 223 -8.31 -21.56 4.34
C ASN A 223 -6.97 -21.93 5.00
N GLU A 224 -5.85 -21.64 4.34
CA GLU A 224 -4.53 -21.92 4.91
C GLU A 224 -4.17 -20.87 5.97
N PRO A 225 -3.53 -21.26 7.09
CA PRO A 225 -3.16 -20.32 8.14
C PRO A 225 -2.33 -19.15 7.62
N GLN A 226 -2.81 -17.93 7.88
CA GLN A 226 -2.08 -16.70 7.57
C GLN A 226 -1.45 -16.13 8.85
N VAL A 227 -0.21 -15.67 8.74
CA VAL A 227 0.45 -14.95 9.83
C VAL A 227 -0.03 -13.50 9.81
N ASP A 228 -0.65 -13.07 10.89
CA ASP A 228 -0.96 -11.67 11.09
C ASP A 228 0.32 -10.90 11.44
N THR A 229 0.66 -9.94 10.57
CA THR A 229 1.82 -9.05 10.70
C THR A 229 1.38 -7.61 10.90
N SER A 230 0.07 -7.38 11.06
CA SER A 230 -0.48 -6.05 11.26
C SER A 230 -0.08 -5.55 12.64
N THR A 231 0.91 -4.65 12.70
CA THR A 231 1.18 -3.91 13.92
C THR A 231 0.22 -2.73 14.00
N PRO A 232 -0.40 -2.46 15.17
CA PRO A 232 -1.01 -1.16 15.41
C PRO A 232 0.04 -0.09 15.17
N ASN A 233 -0.33 1.00 14.50
CA ASN A 233 0.53 2.17 14.40
C ASN A 233 0.59 2.83 15.80
N ASN A 234 1.31 2.21 16.74
CA ASN A 234 1.62 2.75 18.06
C ASN A 234 2.73 3.81 17.98
N ALA A 235 3.03 4.33 16.78
CA ALA A 235 3.72 5.59 16.67
C ALA A 235 2.82 6.63 17.33
N ALA A 236 3.09 6.95 18.60
CA ALA A 236 2.64 8.19 19.21
C ALA A 236 2.86 9.30 18.18
N PRO A 237 1.94 10.28 18.03
CA PRO A 237 2.16 11.40 17.14
C PRO A 237 3.55 11.92 17.45
N VAL A 238 4.41 11.95 16.42
CA VAL A 238 5.77 12.46 16.55
C VAL A 238 5.61 13.82 17.20
N ARG A 239 5.96 13.94 18.49
CA ARG A 239 5.99 15.24 19.16
C ARG A 239 6.78 16.13 18.21
N PRO A 240 6.24 17.27 17.77
CA PRO A 240 6.95 18.13 16.83
C PRO A 240 8.35 18.32 17.40
N THR A 241 9.34 17.79 16.69
CA THR A 241 10.73 17.92 17.11
C THR A 241 10.96 19.42 17.23
N ALA A 242 11.25 19.88 18.45
CA ALA A 242 11.54 21.29 18.70
C ALA A 242 12.51 21.75 17.60
N PRO A 243 12.24 22.90 16.94
CA PRO A 243 13.05 23.34 15.81
C PRO A 243 14.51 23.31 16.25
N ARG A 244 15.36 22.66 15.44
CA ARG A 244 16.79 22.60 15.68
C ARG A 244 17.28 24.04 15.69
N ASN A 245 17.47 24.58 16.89
CA ASN A 245 17.95 25.93 17.08
C ASN A 245 19.41 25.94 16.60
N PRO A 246 19.77 26.61 15.49
CA PRO A 246 21.14 26.56 14.95
C PRO A 246 22.12 27.32 15.85
N PHE A 247 21.61 28.03 16.85
CA PHE A 247 22.42 28.76 17.82
C PHE A 247 22.91 27.81 18.93
N ARG A 248 24.19 27.43 18.84
CA ARG A 248 24.94 27.04 20.04
C ARG A 248 25.10 28.28 20.91
N GLY A 249 24.29 28.37 21.97
CA GLY A 249 24.40 29.45 22.95
C GLY A 249 25.85 29.59 23.44
N VAL A 250 26.38 30.80 23.35
CA VAL A 250 27.66 31.15 23.96
C VAL A 250 27.54 30.85 25.46
N LYS A 251 28.45 30.06 26.03
CA LYS A 251 28.51 29.82 27.48
C LYS A 251 28.75 31.17 28.15
N LEU A 252 27.69 31.75 28.73
CA LEU A 252 27.68 32.94 29.58
C LEU A 252 28.61 34.08 29.11
N CYS A 253 28.05 35.03 28.37
CA CYS A 253 28.67 36.35 28.23
C CYS A 253 28.68 37.02 29.61
N LYS A 254 29.84 37.05 30.29
CA LYS A 254 30.05 37.92 31.45
C LYS A 254 30.24 39.35 30.94
N PRO A 255 29.32 40.28 31.23
CA PRO A 255 29.48 41.68 30.81
C PRO A 255 30.69 42.30 31.53
N LYS A 256 31.57 42.98 30.79
CA LYS A 256 32.73 43.69 31.35
C LYS A 256 32.35 44.99 32.08
N GLN A 257 31.09 45.40 32.03
CA GLN A 257 30.60 46.61 32.68
C GLN A 257 29.36 46.28 33.53
N PRO A 258 29.17 46.95 34.69
CA PRO A 258 27.97 46.79 35.49
C PRO A 258 26.73 47.18 34.67
N GLN A 259 25.68 46.37 34.77
CA GLN A 259 24.42 46.64 34.08
C GLN A 259 23.83 47.96 34.59
N GLN A 260 23.40 48.82 33.66
CA GLN A 260 22.73 50.06 34.04
C GLN A 260 21.43 49.73 34.77
N PRO A 261 21.09 50.48 35.83
CA PRO A 261 19.85 50.26 36.55
C PRO A 261 18.66 50.49 35.62
N VAL A 262 17.80 49.49 35.51
CA VAL A 262 16.50 49.65 34.83
C VAL A 262 15.57 50.32 35.84
N TYR A 263 15.31 51.61 35.64
CA TYR A 263 14.37 52.35 36.46
C TYR A 263 12.95 51.80 36.26
N ALA A 264 12.22 51.60 37.35
CA ALA A 264 10.84 51.09 37.32
C ALA A 264 9.91 51.95 36.45
N SER A 265 10.25 53.22 36.18
CA SER A 265 9.54 54.09 35.25
C SER A 265 9.47 53.53 33.83
N ARG A 266 10.50 52.81 33.36
CA ARG A 266 10.49 52.20 32.03
C ARG A 266 9.42 51.12 31.86
N PHE A 267 8.99 50.48 32.93
CA PHE A 267 7.88 49.52 32.88
C PHE A 267 6.56 50.24 32.55
N PHE A 268 6.36 51.43 33.12
CA PHE A 268 5.18 52.24 32.86
C PHE A 268 5.20 52.85 31.46
N ASP A 269 6.37 53.25 30.94
CA ASP A 269 6.51 53.74 29.56
C ASP A 269 6.19 52.64 28.52
N VAL A 270 6.64 51.41 28.74
CA VAL A 270 6.35 50.29 27.83
C VAL A 270 4.88 49.89 27.87
N LEU A 271 4.25 49.93 29.05
CA LEU A 271 2.82 49.67 29.17
C LEU A 271 1.97 50.78 28.53
N SER A 272 2.36 52.05 28.68
CA SER A 272 1.65 53.16 28.06
C SER A 272 1.73 53.11 26.53
N ASP A 273 2.90 52.79 25.96
CA ASP A 273 3.06 52.58 24.51
C ASP A 273 2.22 51.42 24.00
N SER A 274 2.11 50.32 24.76
CA SER A 274 1.31 49.17 24.35
C SER A 274 -0.20 49.44 24.42
N ILE A 275 -0.65 50.27 25.37
CA ILE A 275 -2.07 50.63 25.51
C ILE A 275 -2.47 51.65 24.44
N THR A 276 -1.62 52.64 24.13
CA THR A 276 -1.90 53.65 23.08
C THR A 276 -2.02 53.04 21.69
N HIS A 277 -1.31 51.94 21.41
CA HIS A 277 -1.40 51.20 20.15
C HIS A 277 -2.43 50.07 20.15
N SER A 278 -3.21 49.92 21.22
CA SER A 278 -4.29 48.94 21.25
C SER A 278 -5.41 49.33 20.28
N THR A 279 -5.99 48.33 19.62
CA THR A 279 -7.10 48.50 18.67
C THR A 279 -8.30 49.21 19.29
N LEU A 280 -8.50 49.07 20.61
CA LEU A 280 -9.56 49.74 21.35
C LEU A 280 -9.30 51.25 21.46
N VAL A 281 -8.08 51.67 21.79
CA VAL A 281 -7.73 53.09 21.93
C VAL A 281 -7.74 53.79 20.57
N GLN A 282 -7.23 53.14 19.53
CA GLN A 282 -7.32 53.66 18.16
C GLN A 282 -8.77 53.80 17.68
N TYR A 283 -9.66 52.86 18.03
CA TYR A 283 -11.08 52.94 17.72
C TYR A 283 -11.75 54.16 18.37
N PHE A 284 -11.47 54.42 19.66
CA PHE A 284 -12.02 55.59 20.35
C PHE A 284 -11.45 56.92 19.87
N GLN A 285 -10.15 57.00 19.53
CA GLN A 285 -9.56 58.20 18.93
C GLN A 285 -10.18 58.53 17.56
N LEU A 286 -10.43 57.52 16.73
CA LEU A 286 -11.08 57.70 15.42
C LEU A 286 -12.55 58.11 15.54
N GLN A 287 -13.26 57.64 16.58
CA GLN A 287 -14.63 58.09 16.90
C GLN A 287 -14.66 59.55 17.37
N TRP A 288 -13.71 59.97 18.20
CA TRP A 288 -13.64 61.33 18.74
C TRP A 288 -13.25 62.39 17.69
N GLN A 289 -12.40 62.05 16.72
CA GLN A 289 -12.04 62.96 15.62
C GLN A 289 -13.19 63.25 14.63
N GLY A 290 -14.35 62.60 14.79
CA GLY A 290 -15.54 62.82 13.97
C GLY A 290 -16.52 63.87 14.51
N TRP A 291 -16.30 64.46 15.69
CA TRP A 291 -17.27 65.35 16.35
C TRP A 291 -16.98 66.85 16.23
N ASP A 292 -15.82 67.25 15.70
CA ASP A 292 -15.43 68.66 15.49
C ASP A 292 -15.23 69.01 14.01
N LYS A 293 -16.29 68.87 13.21
CA LYS A 293 -16.43 69.62 11.95
C LYS A 293 -17.80 70.32 11.91
N PRO A 294 -17.86 71.66 11.92
CA PRO A 294 -19.07 72.38 11.55
C PRO A 294 -19.44 72.15 10.08
#